data_AF-A0A7S2Q3Y7-F1
#
_entry.id   AF-A0A7S2Q3Y7-F1
#
_cell.length_a   1.000
_cell.length_b   1.000
_cell.length_c   1.000
_cell.angle_alpha   90.00
_cell.angle_beta   90.00
_cell.angle_gamma   90.00
#
_symmetry.space_group_name_H-M   'P 1'
#
loop_
_entity.id
_entity.type
_entity.pdbx_description
1 polymer ?
#
loop_
_entity_poly.entity_id
_entity_poly.type
_entity_poly.pdbx_seq_one_letter_code
_entity_poly.pdbx_strand_id
1 'polypeptide(L)'
;APEPLAEFCDEIKVQEDQLLSEAAEFICKICQVHVAGCGPKLMSCSHLFCGDCIAQWFAQHPESQTWAQRAKSAGPDRVVPCPVCKHPLHEKRDLYPVCGVTSRSENLLLWRMLSSLKIVCQNNAKCRPDGKCDWVGEYGTYQRHARACKNLPLAEAGLAEEEASPALAPAPAPRLERAALAGAGADAASEG
;
A
#
# COMPACT_ATOMS: atom_id res chain seq x y z
N ALA A 1 -7.58 -19.92 -14.83
CA ALA A 1 -6.98 -19.43 -13.57
C ALA A 1 -7.38 -17.97 -13.40
N PRO A 2 -7.60 -17.45 -12.18
CA PRO A 2 -7.73 -16.01 -11.99
C PRO A 2 -6.39 -15.35 -12.33
N GLU A 3 -6.43 -14.28 -13.12
CA GLU A 3 -5.24 -13.48 -13.41
C GLU A 3 -4.78 -12.73 -12.14
N PRO A 4 -3.47 -12.47 -11.97
CA PRO A 4 -3.00 -11.64 -10.87
C PRO A 4 -3.49 -10.20 -11.07
N LEU A 5 -4.34 -9.74 -10.15
CA LEU A 5 -4.99 -8.42 -10.16
C LEU A 5 -4.00 -7.28 -10.41
N ALA A 6 -3.99 -6.75 -11.64
CA ALA A 6 -3.23 -5.57 -12.04
C ALA A 6 -3.97 -4.25 -11.68
N GLU A 7 -4.76 -4.25 -10.59
CA GLU A 7 -5.57 -3.12 -10.12
C GLU A 7 -4.80 -2.21 -9.15
N PHE A 8 -3.62 -1.71 -9.56
CA PHE A 8 -2.81 -0.82 -8.71
C PHE A 8 -2.21 0.37 -9.47
N CYS A 9 -3.06 1.29 -9.95
CA CYS A 9 -2.65 2.64 -10.38
C CYS A 9 -3.50 3.79 -9.80
N ASP A 10 -4.64 3.53 -9.15
CA ASP A 10 -5.48 4.57 -8.54
C ASP A 10 -4.96 5.05 -7.16
N GLU A 11 -3.67 4.88 -6.87
CA GLU A 11 -3.05 5.38 -5.64
C GLU A 11 -2.66 6.84 -5.83
N ILE A 12 -3.27 7.74 -5.07
CA ILE A 12 -2.99 9.17 -5.12
C ILE A 12 -1.64 9.39 -4.42
N LYS A 13 -0.58 9.65 -5.19
CA LYS A 13 0.77 9.81 -4.63
C LYS A 13 0.85 11.01 -3.68
N VAL A 14 1.55 10.82 -2.59
CA VAL A 14 1.85 11.87 -1.60
C VAL A 14 3.10 12.62 -2.03
N GLN A 15 2.99 13.93 -2.20
CA GLN A 15 4.12 14.81 -2.51
C GLN A 15 4.93 15.16 -1.24
N GLU A 16 6.18 15.57 -1.41
CA GLU A 16 7.07 15.95 -0.29
C GLU A 16 6.52 17.12 0.53
N ASP A 17 5.88 18.11 -0.12
CA ASP A 17 5.29 19.28 0.53
C ASP A 17 4.11 18.94 1.46
N GLN A 18 3.46 17.79 1.26
CA GLN A 18 2.40 17.30 2.13
C GLN A 18 2.91 16.81 3.50
N LEU A 19 4.21 16.51 3.64
CA LEU A 19 4.80 16.05 4.89
C LEU A 19 4.76 17.14 5.98
N LEU A 20 4.51 16.72 7.23
CA LEU A 20 4.61 17.59 8.41
C LEU A 20 5.94 17.43 9.17
N SER A 21 6.79 16.48 8.76
CA SER A 21 8.13 16.24 9.29
C SER A 21 9.05 15.80 8.17
N GLU A 22 10.35 16.11 8.28
CA GLU A 22 11.36 15.59 7.35
C GLU A 22 11.33 14.05 7.33
N ALA A 23 11.30 13.48 6.12
CA ALA A 23 11.17 12.04 5.88
C ALA A 23 11.91 11.64 4.59
N ALA A 24 13.10 12.21 4.38
CA ALA A 24 13.88 12.14 3.14
C ALA A 24 14.27 10.70 2.75
N GLU A 25 14.28 9.76 3.69
CA GLU A 25 14.48 8.33 3.47
C GLU A 25 13.31 7.65 2.75
N PHE A 26 12.09 8.21 2.88
CA PHE A 26 10.88 7.71 2.21
C PHE A 26 10.63 8.35 0.83
N ILE A 27 11.36 9.40 0.46
CA ILE A 27 11.24 10.03 -0.87
C ILE A 27 11.88 9.13 -1.95
N CYS A 28 11.07 8.75 -2.95
CA CYS A 28 11.50 7.87 -4.03
C CYS A 28 12.64 8.49 -4.86
N LYS A 29 13.80 7.85 -4.89
CA LYS A 29 15.00 8.39 -5.55
C LYS A 29 14.99 8.40 -7.08
N ILE A 30 13.95 7.84 -7.72
CA ILE A 30 13.70 7.94 -9.17
C ILE A 30 12.93 9.24 -9.48
N CYS A 31 11.76 9.46 -8.88
CA CYS A 31 10.93 10.61 -9.21
C CYS A 31 11.25 11.87 -8.39
N GLN A 32 11.88 11.72 -7.22
CA GLN A 32 12.34 12.79 -6.31
C GLN A 32 11.31 13.86 -5.88
N VAL A 33 10.02 13.64 -6.15
CA VAL A 33 8.90 14.54 -5.79
C VAL A 33 7.93 13.89 -4.79
N HIS A 34 7.90 12.54 -4.74
CA HIS A 34 6.89 11.79 -4.00
C HIS A 34 7.51 10.91 -2.91
N VAL A 35 6.78 10.79 -1.81
CA VAL A 35 6.91 9.67 -0.87
C VAL A 35 6.67 8.37 -1.65
N ALA A 36 7.45 7.34 -1.37
CA ALA A 36 7.39 6.06 -2.08
C ALA A 36 6.01 5.41 -1.95
N GLY A 37 5.27 5.39 -3.08
CA GLY A 37 3.91 4.86 -3.19
C GLY A 37 3.73 3.93 -4.39
N CYS A 38 2.48 3.74 -4.81
CA CYS A 38 2.05 2.81 -5.86
C CYS A 38 2.62 1.40 -5.62
N GLY A 39 2.41 0.88 -4.41
CA GLY A 39 3.01 -0.39 -3.96
C GLY A 39 4.55 -0.34 -3.83
N PRO A 40 5.09 0.48 -2.91
CA PRO A 40 6.52 0.76 -2.78
C PRO A 40 7.37 -0.51 -2.60
N LYS A 41 8.59 -0.48 -3.15
CA LYS A 41 9.53 -1.60 -3.15
C LYS A 41 10.85 -1.21 -2.50
N LEU A 42 11.33 -2.04 -1.58
CA LEU A 42 12.68 -1.98 -1.02
C LEU A 42 13.59 -2.94 -1.80
N MET A 43 14.75 -2.47 -2.24
CA MET A 43 15.73 -3.31 -2.96
C MET A 43 16.59 -4.14 -2.00
N SER A 44 17.20 -5.23 -2.46
CA SER A 44 18.27 -5.94 -1.74
C SER A 44 19.48 -5.06 -1.40
N CYS A 45 19.72 -3.99 -2.18
CA CYS A 45 20.70 -2.95 -1.88
C CYS A 45 20.16 -1.80 -1.01
N SER A 46 19.07 -2.02 -0.28
CA SER A 46 18.44 -1.09 0.69
C SER A 46 17.92 0.26 0.16
N HIS A 47 17.73 0.39 -1.16
CA HIS A 47 17.12 1.58 -1.75
C HIS A 47 15.59 1.43 -1.90
N LEU A 48 14.84 2.50 -1.65
CA LEU A 48 13.37 2.52 -1.67
C LEU A 48 12.85 3.32 -2.88
N PHE A 49 11.87 2.76 -3.58
CA PHE A 49 11.24 3.39 -4.76
C PHE A 49 9.73 3.17 -4.79
N CYS A 50 9.00 4.03 -5.50
CA CYS A 50 7.63 3.76 -5.91
C CYS A 50 7.57 2.50 -6.78
N GLY A 51 6.51 1.71 -6.68
CA GLY A 51 6.38 0.46 -7.43
C GLY A 51 6.31 0.67 -8.95
N ASP A 52 5.62 1.71 -9.39
CA ASP A 52 5.51 2.10 -10.80
C ASP A 52 6.84 2.64 -11.35
N CYS A 53 7.54 3.50 -10.59
CA CYS A 53 8.83 4.04 -11.00
C CYS A 53 9.89 2.95 -11.20
N ILE A 54 9.97 1.96 -10.30
CA ILE A 54 10.92 0.86 -10.47
C ILE A 54 10.48 -0.11 -11.58
N ALA A 55 9.18 -0.37 -11.76
CA ALA A 55 8.69 -1.15 -12.89
C ALA A 55 9.02 -0.49 -14.24
N GLN A 56 8.84 0.83 -14.36
CA GLN A 56 9.23 1.60 -15.55
C GLN A 56 10.75 1.56 -15.78
N TRP A 57 11.55 1.68 -14.71
CA TRP A 57 13.01 1.54 -14.80
C TRP A 57 13.42 0.17 -15.35
N PHE A 58 12.84 -0.91 -14.82
CA PHE A 58 13.06 -2.26 -15.35
C PHE A 58 12.63 -2.35 -16.81
N ALA A 59 11.45 -1.86 -17.18
CA ALA A 59 10.96 -1.86 -18.56
C ALA A 59 11.95 -1.18 -19.53
N GLN A 60 12.45 0.02 -19.18
CA GLN A 60 13.30 0.88 -20.02
C GLN A 60 14.78 0.48 -20.11
N HIS A 61 15.28 -0.44 -19.27
CA HIS A 61 16.70 -0.83 -19.26
C HIS A 61 17.06 -2.16 -19.97
N PRO A 62 16.56 -2.51 -21.18
CA PRO A 62 17.16 -3.57 -22.00
C PRO A 62 18.26 -3.05 -22.94
N GLU A 63 18.38 -1.74 -23.15
CA GLU A 63 19.12 -1.16 -24.27
C GLU A 63 20.60 -0.85 -24.01
N SER A 64 21.00 -0.65 -22.74
CA SER A 64 22.40 -0.45 -22.33
C SER A 64 23.27 -1.71 -22.43
N GLN A 65 22.69 -2.83 -22.85
CA GLN A 65 23.34 -4.11 -23.04
C GLN A 65 23.76 -4.28 -24.51
N THR A 66 24.97 -4.79 -24.77
CA THR A 66 25.39 -5.18 -26.13
C THR A 66 24.47 -6.27 -26.69
N TRP A 67 24.45 -6.48 -28.02
CA TRP A 67 23.61 -7.52 -28.64
C TRP A 67 23.85 -8.92 -28.03
N ALA A 68 25.12 -9.26 -27.75
CA ALA A 68 25.49 -10.52 -27.10
C ALA A 68 25.00 -10.65 -25.64
N GLN A 69 24.86 -9.52 -24.92
CA GLN A 69 24.27 -9.51 -23.58
C GLN A 69 22.74 -9.58 -23.64
N ARG A 70 22.09 -8.88 -24.58
CA ARG A 70 20.64 -9.01 -24.83
C ARG A 70 20.24 -10.45 -25.16
N ALA A 71 21.03 -11.15 -25.98
CA ALA A 71 20.80 -12.57 -26.26
C ALA A 71 20.91 -13.49 -25.02
N LYS A 72 21.79 -13.17 -24.06
CA LYS A 72 21.93 -13.91 -22.80
C LYS A 72 20.87 -13.53 -21.75
N SER A 73 20.44 -12.27 -21.73
CA SER A 73 19.48 -11.71 -20.77
C SER A 73 18.02 -11.71 -21.27
N ALA A 74 17.74 -12.30 -22.43
CA ALA A 74 16.38 -12.55 -22.92
C ALA A 74 15.66 -13.70 -22.18
N GLY A 75 16.36 -14.40 -21.29
CA GLY A 75 15.75 -15.35 -20.36
C GLY A 75 14.99 -14.68 -19.20
N PRO A 76 14.35 -15.46 -18.32
CA PRO A 76 13.60 -14.95 -17.17
C PRO A 76 14.47 -14.24 -16.12
N ASP A 77 15.80 -14.34 -16.22
CA ASP A 77 16.77 -13.79 -15.28
C ASP A 77 17.29 -12.40 -15.70
N ARG A 78 16.37 -11.45 -15.87
CA ARG A 78 16.69 -10.07 -16.26
C ARG A 78 17.32 -9.31 -15.09
N VAL A 79 18.50 -8.74 -15.32
CA VAL A 79 19.24 -7.91 -14.37
C VAL A 79 19.38 -6.48 -14.90
N VAL A 80 19.05 -5.49 -14.08
CA VAL A 80 19.25 -4.06 -14.36
C VAL A 80 20.04 -3.40 -13.22
N PRO A 81 20.82 -2.33 -13.45
CA PRO A 81 21.50 -1.64 -12.37
C PRO A 81 20.51 -0.86 -11.48
N CYS A 82 20.74 -0.85 -10.16
CA CYS A 82 20.05 0.04 -9.24
C CYS A 82 20.22 1.51 -9.67
N PRO A 83 19.15 2.33 -9.73
CA PRO A 83 19.25 3.74 -10.11
C PRO A 83 20.31 4.52 -9.30
N VAL A 84 20.43 4.23 -8.01
CA VAL A 84 21.32 4.94 -7.07
C VAL A 84 22.72 4.32 -7.07
N CYS A 85 22.90 3.14 -6.47
CA CYS A 85 24.23 2.55 -6.22
C CYS A 85 24.77 1.64 -7.34
N LYS A 86 24.06 1.50 -8.46
CA LYS A 86 24.40 0.63 -9.61
C LYS A 86 24.55 -0.87 -9.32
N HIS A 87 24.27 -1.32 -8.09
CA HIS A 87 24.19 -2.74 -7.73
C HIS A 87 23.25 -3.49 -8.68
N PRO A 88 23.61 -4.70 -9.17
CA PRO A 88 22.74 -5.48 -10.06
C PRO A 88 21.45 -5.90 -9.33
N LEU A 89 20.29 -5.62 -9.91
CA LEU A 89 18.97 -5.96 -9.37
C LEU A 89 18.23 -6.91 -10.31
N HIS A 90 17.69 -7.97 -9.74
CA HIS A 90 16.86 -8.96 -10.40
C HIS A 90 15.40 -8.83 -9.96
N GLU A 91 14.49 -8.60 -10.90
CA GLU A 91 13.09 -8.21 -10.66
C GLU A 91 12.37 -9.10 -9.64
N LYS A 92 12.49 -10.43 -9.79
CA LYS A 92 11.80 -11.42 -8.95
C LYS A 92 12.48 -11.73 -7.60
N ARG A 93 13.72 -11.27 -7.38
CA ARG A 93 14.57 -11.71 -6.26
C ARG A 93 15.01 -10.59 -5.34
N ASP A 94 15.19 -9.39 -5.90
CA ASP A 94 15.77 -8.23 -5.22
C ASP A 94 14.75 -7.13 -4.91
N LEU A 95 13.51 -7.23 -5.37
CA LEU A 95 12.45 -6.24 -5.14
C LEU A 95 11.45 -6.77 -4.10
N TYR A 96 11.48 -6.22 -2.89
CA TYR A 96 10.62 -6.64 -1.79
C TYR A 96 9.50 -5.61 -1.55
N PRO A 97 8.20 -5.98 -1.65
CA PRO A 97 7.11 -5.08 -1.34
C PRO A 97 7.15 -4.57 0.10
N VAL A 98 6.90 -3.28 0.29
CA VAL A 98 6.74 -2.64 1.61
C VAL A 98 5.24 -2.47 1.86
N CYS A 99 4.65 -3.38 2.63
CA CYS A 99 3.22 -3.40 2.93
C CYS A 99 2.94 -4.06 4.29
N GLY A 100 1.75 -3.82 4.85
CA GLY A 100 1.36 -4.31 6.18
C GLY A 100 1.14 -5.82 6.31
N VAL A 101 1.17 -6.57 5.21
CA VAL A 101 0.93 -8.03 5.16
C VAL A 101 2.17 -8.84 4.76
N THR A 102 3.35 -8.22 4.81
CA THR A 102 4.63 -8.88 4.50
C THR A 102 5.09 -9.81 5.64
N SER A 103 5.69 -10.94 5.28
CA SER A 103 6.30 -11.88 6.23
C SER A 103 7.71 -11.47 6.69
N ARG A 104 8.32 -10.47 6.05
CA ARG A 104 9.65 -9.97 6.41
C ARG A 104 9.55 -8.90 7.50
N SER A 105 10.19 -9.14 8.64
CA SER A 105 10.21 -8.22 9.79
C SER A 105 10.78 -6.85 9.43
N GLU A 106 11.83 -6.77 8.60
CA GLU A 106 12.42 -5.49 8.17
C GLU A 106 11.41 -4.66 7.36
N ASN A 107 10.74 -5.30 6.39
CA ASN A 107 9.73 -4.64 5.56
C ASN A 107 8.50 -4.24 6.38
N LEU A 108 8.13 -5.01 7.41
CA LEU A 108 7.02 -4.67 8.30
C LEU A 108 7.34 -3.46 9.19
N LEU A 109 8.58 -3.34 9.68
CA LEU A 109 9.04 -2.15 10.40
C LEU A 109 9.06 -0.92 9.48
N LEU A 110 9.63 -1.06 8.28
CA LEU A 110 9.67 0.01 7.29
C LEU A 110 8.26 0.46 6.88
N TRP A 111 7.33 -0.48 6.70
CA TRP A 111 5.92 -0.18 6.45
C TRP A 111 5.28 0.57 7.62
N ARG A 112 5.51 0.16 8.87
CA ARG A 112 4.99 0.87 10.05
C ARG A 112 5.46 2.33 10.05
N MET A 113 6.76 2.57 9.87
CA MET A 113 7.34 3.91 9.79
C MET A 113 6.68 4.73 8.67
N LEU A 114 6.69 4.22 7.43
CA LEU A 114 6.05 4.87 6.27
C LEU A 114 4.57 5.18 6.54
N SER A 115 3.81 4.22 7.05
CA SER A 115 2.38 4.36 7.31
C SER A 115 2.06 5.43 8.37
N SER A 116 2.97 5.62 9.33
CA SER A 116 2.82 6.56 10.45
C SER A 116 3.19 8.02 10.11
N LEU A 117 3.77 8.28 8.93
CA LEU A 117 4.15 9.64 8.52
C LEU A 117 2.94 10.57 8.57
N LYS A 118 3.08 11.69 9.29
CA LYS A 118 2.05 12.71 9.40
C LYS A 118 2.06 13.61 8.17
N ILE A 119 0.92 13.69 7.50
CA ILE A 119 0.75 14.46 6.26
C ILE A 119 -0.54 15.27 6.26
N VAL A 120 -0.55 16.33 5.44
CA VAL A 120 -1.76 17.10 5.11
C VAL A 120 -2.38 16.61 3.80
N CYS A 121 -3.66 16.92 3.59
CA CYS A 121 -4.30 16.67 2.30
C CYS A 121 -3.66 17.51 1.16
N GLN A 122 -3.59 16.96 -0.06
CA GLN A 122 -3.19 17.71 -1.27
C GLN A 122 -4.08 18.94 -1.55
N ASN A 123 -5.30 18.95 -1.01
CA ASN A 123 -6.25 20.07 -1.07
C ASN A 123 -6.15 21.00 0.16
N ASN A 124 -5.04 20.96 0.91
CA ASN A 124 -4.77 21.88 2.01
C ASN A 124 -4.17 23.19 1.50
N ALA A 125 -4.44 24.31 2.20
CA ALA A 125 -3.91 25.63 1.89
C ALA A 125 -2.37 25.69 1.82
N LYS A 126 -1.67 24.79 2.54
CA LYS A 126 -0.21 24.62 2.48
C LYS A 126 0.27 24.15 1.10
N CYS A 127 -0.49 23.25 0.46
CA CYS A 127 -0.11 22.57 -0.78
C CYS A 127 -0.72 23.23 -2.03
N ARG A 128 -1.85 23.93 -1.90
CA ARG A 128 -2.52 24.60 -3.02
C ARG A 128 -3.24 25.88 -2.58
N PRO A 129 -3.13 27.02 -3.32
CA PRO A 129 -3.69 28.30 -2.88
C PRO A 129 -5.22 28.34 -2.69
N ASP A 130 -5.98 27.51 -3.39
CA ASP A 130 -7.44 27.34 -3.24
C ASP A 130 -7.82 26.15 -2.32
N GLY A 131 -6.83 25.59 -1.61
CA GLY A 131 -7.01 24.50 -0.68
C GLY A 131 -7.76 24.94 0.58
N LYS A 132 -8.88 24.27 0.86
CA LYS A 132 -9.74 24.47 2.05
C LYS A 132 -9.76 23.26 2.97
N CYS A 133 -9.19 22.13 2.56
CA CYS A 133 -9.19 20.92 3.37
C CYS A 133 -8.14 21.00 4.47
N ASP A 134 -8.59 21.04 5.71
CA ASP A 134 -7.77 21.07 6.94
C ASP A 134 -7.39 19.67 7.44
N TRP A 135 -7.66 18.60 6.67
CA TRP A 135 -7.34 17.23 7.08
C TRP A 135 -5.84 17.03 7.27
N VAL A 136 -5.50 16.58 8.47
CA VAL A 136 -4.19 16.08 8.89
C VAL A 136 -4.35 14.65 9.36
N GLY A 137 -3.49 13.76 8.89
CA GLY A 137 -3.56 12.35 9.27
C GLY A 137 -2.29 11.59 8.93
N GLU A 138 -2.44 10.27 8.83
CA GLU A 138 -1.34 9.35 8.58
C GLU A 138 -1.34 8.85 7.14
N TYR A 139 -0.15 8.69 6.53
CA TYR A 139 0.03 8.12 5.20
C TYR A 139 -0.80 6.84 4.99
N GLY A 140 -0.81 5.93 5.97
CA GLY A 140 -1.59 4.69 5.92
C GLY A 140 -3.11 4.86 5.85
N THR A 141 -3.63 6.04 6.18
CA THR A 141 -5.07 6.39 6.10
C THR A 141 -5.41 7.32 4.94
N TYR A 142 -4.39 7.92 4.31
CA TYR A 142 -4.54 8.98 3.31
C TYR A 142 -5.39 8.59 2.11
N GLN A 143 -5.19 7.41 1.53
CA GLN A 143 -5.90 6.99 0.31
C GLN A 143 -7.43 6.98 0.49
N ARG A 144 -7.91 6.67 1.70
CA ARG A 144 -9.35 6.73 2.04
C ARG A 144 -9.83 8.18 2.06
N HIS A 145 -9.08 9.08 2.68
CA HIS A 145 -9.40 10.51 2.71
C HIS A 145 -9.36 11.13 1.30
N ALA A 146 -8.27 10.93 0.56
CA ALA A 146 -8.03 11.57 -0.73
C ALA A 146 -9.11 11.22 -1.78
N ARG A 147 -9.63 9.98 -1.76
CA ARG A 147 -10.74 9.54 -2.62
C ARG A 147 -12.10 10.16 -2.26
N ALA A 148 -12.29 10.59 -1.00
CA ALA A 148 -13.54 11.19 -0.50
C ALA A 148 -13.44 12.73 -0.32
N CYS A 149 -12.27 13.33 -0.55
CA CYS A 149 -12.01 14.72 -0.24
C CYS A 149 -12.76 15.68 -1.19
N LYS A 150 -13.70 16.44 -0.63
CA LYS A 150 -14.49 17.46 -1.36
C LYS A 150 -13.85 18.86 -1.38
N ASN A 151 -12.60 19.01 -0.92
CA ASN A 151 -11.95 20.30 -0.66
C ASN A 151 -12.79 21.24 0.24
N LEU A 152 -13.20 20.72 1.40
CA LEU A 152 -13.93 21.45 2.45
C LEU A 152 -13.24 21.24 3.82
N PRO A 153 -13.41 22.16 4.79
CA PRO A 153 -12.99 21.94 6.18
C PRO A 153 -13.72 20.76 6.82
N LEU A 154 -13.04 20.03 7.70
CA LEU A 154 -13.58 18.87 8.41
C LEU A 154 -14.79 19.22 9.28
N ALA A 155 -14.80 20.41 9.88
CA ALA A 155 -15.92 20.93 10.67
C ALA A 155 -17.22 21.06 9.86
N GLU A 156 -17.13 21.33 8.56
CA GLU A 156 -18.29 21.44 7.66
C GLU A 156 -18.68 20.07 7.08
N ALA A 157 -17.71 19.18 6.87
CA ALA A 157 -17.93 17.86 6.30
C ALA A 157 -18.78 16.94 7.22
N GLY A 158 -18.58 17.01 8.53
CA GLY A 158 -19.31 16.19 9.51
C GLY A 158 -20.82 16.50 9.61
N LEU A 159 -21.24 17.70 9.21
CA LEU A 159 -22.65 18.13 9.26
C LEU A 159 -23.51 17.59 8.10
N ALA A 160 -22.89 16.91 7.12
CA ALA A 160 -23.58 16.39 5.94
C ALA A 160 -23.90 14.88 6.01
N GLU A 161 -23.41 14.15 7.02
CA GLU A 161 -23.60 12.70 7.15
C GLU A 161 -24.66 12.29 8.21
N GLU A 162 -25.17 13.23 9.02
CA GLU A 162 -26.18 12.92 10.06
C GLU A 162 -27.66 12.94 9.58
N GLU A 163 -27.93 13.40 8.35
CA GLU A 163 -29.29 13.47 7.75
C GLU A 163 -29.66 12.24 6.89
N ALA A 164 -28.99 11.10 7.08
CA ALA A 164 -29.25 9.87 6.29
C ALA A 164 -29.16 8.56 7.08
N SER A 165 -29.64 8.53 8.32
CA SER A 165 -29.79 7.29 9.10
C SER A 165 -31.24 7.04 9.51
N PRO A 166 -32.02 6.23 8.76
CA PRO A 166 -33.31 5.77 9.23
C PRO A 166 -33.09 4.79 10.40
N ALA A 167 -33.52 5.20 11.60
CA ALA A 167 -33.37 4.41 12.81
C ALA A 167 -34.05 3.03 12.69
N LEU A 168 -33.26 1.99 12.45
CA LEU A 168 -33.74 0.62 12.45
C LEU A 168 -33.96 0.17 13.90
N ALA A 169 -35.22 -0.11 14.25
CA ALA A 169 -35.61 -0.52 15.59
C ALA A 169 -34.88 -1.83 16.01
N PRO A 170 -34.55 -1.99 17.31
CA PRO A 170 -33.90 -3.20 17.79
C PRO A 170 -34.81 -4.42 17.61
N ALA A 171 -34.28 -5.47 16.96
CA ALA A 171 -34.98 -6.73 16.79
C ALA A 171 -35.18 -7.44 18.15
N PRO A 172 -36.33 -8.11 18.39
CA PRO A 172 -36.55 -8.86 19.61
C PRO A 172 -35.63 -10.09 19.68
N ALA A 173 -35.13 -10.39 20.88
CA ALA A 173 -34.17 -11.47 21.11
C ALA A 173 -34.76 -12.87 20.81
N PRO A 174 -33.97 -13.81 20.26
CA PRO A 174 -34.40 -15.17 20.04
C PRO A 174 -34.63 -15.90 21.37
N ARG A 175 -35.76 -16.59 21.46
CA ARG A 175 -36.20 -17.33 22.64
C ARG A 175 -35.43 -18.65 22.76
N LEU A 176 -34.78 -18.87 23.90
CA LEU A 176 -34.07 -20.12 24.23
C LEU A 176 -35.09 -21.25 24.50
N GLU A 177 -35.20 -22.22 23.61
CA GLU A 177 -35.91 -23.48 23.87
C GLU A 177 -34.92 -24.60 24.24
N ARG A 178 -35.14 -25.22 25.40
CA ARG A 178 -34.41 -26.40 25.91
C ARG A 178 -35.30 -27.63 25.85
N ALA A 179 -34.96 -28.62 25.03
CA ALA A 179 -35.37 -30.03 25.12
C ALA A 179 -34.74 -30.80 23.92
N ALA A 180 -34.36 -32.08 23.98
CA ALA A 180 -34.19 -33.03 25.09
C ALA A 180 -33.21 -34.16 24.66
N LEU A 181 -32.91 -35.10 25.56
CA LEU A 181 -31.90 -36.17 25.38
C LEU A 181 -32.38 -37.38 24.56
N ALA A 182 -31.46 -37.95 23.76
CA ALA A 182 -31.21 -39.40 23.55
C ALA A 182 -29.94 -39.53 22.66
N GLY A 183 -29.06 -40.55 22.72
CA GLY A 183 -28.93 -41.67 23.66
C GLY A 183 -28.19 -42.88 23.04
N ALA A 184 -27.13 -43.37 23.71
CA ALA A 184 -26.46 -44.70 23.57
C ALA A 184 -25.55 -45.06 22.36
N GLY A 185 -24.53 -45.90 22.65
CA GLY A 185 -23.53 -46.52 21.75
C GLY A 185 -22.12 -45.88 21.85
N ALA A 186 -21.01 -46.51 22.28
CA ALA A 186 -20.58 -47.92 22.35
C ALA A 186 -20.71 -48.65 21.00
N ASP A 187 -19.72 -49.35 20.41
CA ASP A 187 -18.31 -49.62 20.75
C ASP A 187 -17.57 -50.01 19.42
N ALA A 188 -16.28 -50.32 19.28
CA ALA A 188 -15.16 -50.64 20.18
C ALA A 188 -13.79 -50.22 19.58
N ALA A 189 -12.67 -50.76 20.10
CA ALA A 189 -11.30 -50.59 19.58
C ALA A 189 -10.93 -51.54 18.41
N SER A 190 -9.89 -51.19 17.64
CA SER A 190 -9.00 -52.17 17.00
C SER A 190 -7.63 -51.54 16.68
N GLU A 191 -6.56 -52.23 17.05
CA GLU A 191 -5.17 -51.94 16.65
C GLU A 191 -4.90 -52.46 15.23
N GLY A 192 -3.87 -51.90 14.58
CA GLY A 192 -3.40 -52.31 13.25
C GLY A 192 -2.18 -51.51 12.79
#